data_AF-A0A496RVL7-F1
#
_entry.id   AF-A0A496RVL7-F1
#
_cell.length_a   1.000
_cell.length_b   1.000
_cell.length_c   1.000
_cell.angle_alpha   90.00
_cell.angle_beta   90.00
_cell.angle_gamma   90.00
#
_symmetry.space_group_name_H-M   'P 1'
#
loop_
_entity.id
_entity.type
_entity.pdbx_description
1 polymer ?
#
loop_
_entity_poly.entity_id
_entity_poly.type
_entity_poly.pdbx_seq_one_letter_code
_entity_poly.pdbx_strand_id
1 'polypeptide(L)'
;KNEGVDIHVCHADGGGNHGSDNCCDTTENYGDDDGDGVPGGCTNSCEARLKPDLTVTKKSETWINPESPENRRYNVTCTVENIGIVDALPCVIRVSIDDGAWQDSPVVQLNASGRKNHTFGTFTMSGTSDEITVRVDPEGEIDEWDEGNNHLTNTWYAKPDLTVTAFDVPRAGNLTLFTDSTANATIVNIGTVSTKGAFDVTLCVNGEEVKDGTFRVIEELAPGDEIFRSFNWFVGASNEIKVVADSGGEIDEWDEGNNDANETRSLGGGEDPKDPINTDPKPFIRGNLPEGPDTEIDLDEVTPGGGVDYDMDELGGNDSTSGCVSKERVSAQLFRSTPFLSDVSDIVVSSSGLAVIGALSLLLLFYFGYRGELTAHRRNNR
;
A
#
# COMPACT_ATOMS: atom_id res chain seq x y z
N LYS A 1 -27.62 -41.02 -20.27
CA LYS A 1 -28.76 -40.11 -20.03
C LYS A 1 -29.28 -40.44 -18.65
N ASN A 2 -28.92 -39.67 -17.63
CA ASN A 2 -29.57 -39.83 -16.32
C ASN A 2 -31.03 -39.44 -16.49
N GLU A 3 -31.92 -40.39 -16.17
CA GLU A 3 -33.37 -40.28 -16.32
C GLU A 3 -33.96 -39.38 -15.21
N GLY A 4 -33.56 -38.11 -15.17
CA GLY A 4 -34.21 -37.11 -14.31
C GLY A 4 -33.98 -37.27 -12.81
N VAL A 5 -32.72 -37.51 -12.40
CA VAL A 5 -32.34 -37.37 -10.99
C VAL A 5 -31.55 -36.06 -10.83
N ASP A 6 -31.99 -35.27 -9.86
CA ASP A 6 -31.81 -33.83 -9.64
C ASP A 6 -30.40 -33.29 -9.85
N ILE A 7 -30.19 -32.60 -10.97
CA ILE A 7 -29.12 -31.62 -11.11
C ILE A 7 -29.79 -30.25 -11.03
N HIS A 8 -29.67 -29.59 -9.88
CA HIS A 8 -30.04 -28.20 -9.80
C HIS A 8 -28.89 -27.38 -10.39
N VAL A 9 -29.12 -26.86 -11.59
CA VAL A 9 -28.20 -25.91 -12.22
C VAL A 9 -28.32 -24.59 -11.45
N CYS A 10 -27.38 -24.33 -10.55
CA CYS A 10 -27.40 -23.16 -9.66
C CYS A 10 -27.01 -21.84 -10.34
N HIS A 11 -26.79 -21.85 -11.66
CA HIS A 11 -26.44 -20.69 -12.46
C HIS A 11 -27.69 -19.94 -12.94
N ALA A 12 -27.82 -18.66 -12.56
CA ALA A 12 -28.87 -17.77 -13.08
C ALA A 12 -28.80 -17.60 -14.62
N ASP A 13 -27.63 -17.86 -15.20
CA ASP A 13 -27.31 -17.82 -16.62
C ASP A 13 -27.53 -19.16 -17.36
N GLY A 14 -27.95 -20.22 -16.66
CA GLY A 14 -28.26 -21.52 -17.28
C GLY A 14 -27.04 -22.27 -17.81
N GLY A 15 -25.86 -22.02 -17.25
CA GLY A 15 -24.65 -22.80 -17.53
C GLY A 15 -24.90 -24.29 -17.30
N GLY A 16 -24.47 -25.14 -18.23
CA GLY A 16 -24.84 -26.56 -18.26
C GLY A 16 -24.53 -27.36 -16.99
N ASN A 17 -24.92 -28.63 -16.99
CA ASN A 17 -24.82 -29.57 -15.87
C ASN A 17 -23.38 -30.09 -15.59
N HIS A 18 -22.36 -29.29 -15.84
CA HIS A 18 -20.94 -29.66 -15.77
C HIS A 18 -20.10 -28.50 -15.22
N GLY A 19 -19.18 -28.79 -14.29
CA GLY A 19 -18.34 -27.79 -13.59
C GLY A 19 -18.41 -27.90 -12.06
N SER A 20 -17.37 -27.38 -11.39
CA SER A 20 -17.14 -27.47 -9.92
C SER A 20 -18.23 -26.88 -9.04
N ASP A 21 -19.11 -26.05 -9.62
CA ASP A 21 -20.08 -25.25 -8.89
C ASP A 21 -21.48 -25.87 -8.87
N ASN A 22 -21.64 -27.06 -9.49
CA ASN A 22 -22.89 -27.81 -9.48
C ASN A 22 -23.12 -28.48 -8.12
N CYS A 23 -24.39 -28.52 -7.70
CA CYS A 23 -24.84 -29.24 -6.51
C CYS A 23 -25.72 -30.42 -6.93
N CYS A 24 -25.72 -31.47 -6.11
CA CYS A 24 -26.50 -32.67 -6.32
C CYS A 24 -27.07 -33.18 -5.00
N ASP A 25 -28.27 -33.75 -5.03
CA ASP A 25 -28.88 -34.41 -3.86
C ASP A 25 -28.55 -35.90 -3.80
N THR A 26 -27.80 -36.41 -4.79
CA THR A 26 -27.39 -37.82 -4.86
C THR A 26 -25.93 -37.96 -5.28
N THR A 27 -25.19 -38.77 -4.53
CA THR A 27 -23.80 -39.15 -4.86
C THR A 27 -23.71 -40.30 -5.86
N GLU A 28 -24.81 -40.99 -6.16
CA GLU A 28 -24.86 -42.10 -7.10
C GLU A 28 -25.08 -41.60 -8.55
N ASN A 29 -24.33 -42.15 -9.50
CA ASN A 29 -24.40 -41.82 -10.94
C ASN A 29 -24.13 -40.34 -11.29
N TYR A 30 -23.44 -39.58 -10.43
CA TYR A 30 -22.85 -38.30 -10.82
C TYR A 30 -21.59 -38.56 -11.65
N GLY A 31 -21.69 -38.30 -12.95
CA GLY A 31 -20.58 -38.38 -13.90
C GLY A 31 -20.15 -36.98 -14.31
N ASP A 32 -19.60 -36.22 -13.36
CA ASP A 32 -18.67 -35.13 -13.69
C ASP A 32 -17.32 -35.77 -13.93
N ASP A 33 -17.24 -36.49 -15.04
CA ASP A 33 -15.97 -36.94 -15.57
C ASP A 33 -15.57 -35.85 -16.56
N ASP A 34 -15.10 -34.72 -16.02
CA ASP A 34 -14.42 -33.65 -16.75
C ASP A 34 -13.04 -34.11 -17.29
N GLY A 35 -12.79 -35.43 -17.27
CA GLY A 35 -11.65 -36.11 -17.85
C GLY A 35 -10.44 -36.14 -16.94
N ASP A 36 -10.60 -35.76 -15.67
CA ASP A 36 -9.54 -35.80 -14.66
C ASP A 36 -9.48 -37.13 -13.89
N GLY A 37 -10.48 -38.00 -14.08
CA GLY A 37 -10.51 -39.35 -13.54
C GLY A 37 -10.67 -39.43 -12.03
N VAL A 38 -11.24 -38.41 -11.38
CA VAL A 38 -11.58 -38.48 -9.95
C VAL A 38 -12.92 -39.21 -9.79
N PRO A 39 -12.95 -40.43 -9.24
CA PRO A 39 -14.19 -41.16 -9.01
C PRO A 39 -14.78 -40.67 -7.68
N GLY A 40 -15.39 -39.49 -7.70
CA GLY A 40 -16.01 -38.89 -6.52
C GLY A 40 -17.30 -38.21 -6.94
N GLY A 41 -18.45 -38.77 -6.52
CA GLY A 41 -19.74 -38.11 -6.70
C GLY A 41 -19.74 -36.70 -6.13
N CYS A 42 -20.71 -35.87 -6.54
CA CYS A 42 -20.62 -34.44 -6.22
C CYS A 42 -20.54 -34.21 -4.70
N THR A 43 -19.57 -33.42 -4.29
CA THR A 43 -19.21 -33.21 -2.88
C THR A 43 -20.11 -32.18 -2.19
N ASN A 44 -20.93 -31.45 -2.95
CA ASN A 44 -21.73 -30.32 -2.47
C ASN A 44 -23.23 -30.66 -2.54
N SER A 45 -23.84 -30.94 -1.39
CA SER A 45 -25.29 -31.16 -1.25
C SER A 45 -26.09 -29.90 -1.63
N CYS A 46 -27.15 -30.02 -2.45
CA CYS A 46 -28.01 -28.86 -2.79
C CYS A 46 -28.72 -28.30 -1.55
N GLU A 47 -29.08 -29.16 -0.59
CA GLU A 47 -29.78 -28.76 0.63
C GLU A 47 -29.00 -27.71 1.43
N ALA A 48 -27.67 -27.75 1.37
CA ALA A 48 -26.85 -26.82 2.13
C ALA A 48 -26.86 -25.41 1.50
N ARG A 49 -27.05 -25.25 0.18
CA ARG A 49 -27.17 -23.93 -0.46
C ARG A 49 -28.57 -23.32 -0.37
N LEU A 50 -29.57 -24.04 0.12
CA LEU A 50 -30.92 -23.52 0.41
C LEU A 50 -31.01 -22.89 1.80
N LYS A 51 -29.96 -22.16 2.18
CA LYS A 51 -29.87 -21.45 3.45
C LYS A 51 -29.60 -19.96 3.20
N PRO A 52 -29.96 -19.08 4.14
CA PRO A 52 -29.39 -17.74 4.16
C PRO A 52 -27.86 -17.82 4.33
N ASP A 53 -27.19 -16.74 3.96
CA ASP A 53 -25.75 -16.57 4.15
C ASP A 53 -25.51 -15.09 4.46
N LEU A 54 -25.54 -14.75 5.74
CA LEU A 54 -25.33 -13.41 6.25
C LEU A 54 -23.84 -13.12 6.28
N THR A 55 -23.47 -11.88 6.00
CA THR A 55 -22.08 -11.49 6.11
C THR A 55 -21.97 -9.98 6.31
N VAL A 56 -20.90 -9.54 6.97
CA VAL A 56 -20.55 -8.13 7.09
C VAL A 56 -19.68 -7.74 5.89
N THR A 57 -20.29 -7.24 4.81
CA THR A 57 -19.55 -6.96 3.56
C THR A 57 -18.79 -5.65 3.57
N LYS A 58 -19.21 -4.69 4.40
CA LYS A 58 -18.54 -3.39 4.55
C LYS A 58 -18.51 -2.97 6.00
N LYS A 59 -17.42 -2.32 6.38
CA LYS A 59 -17.21 -1.68 7.68
C LYS A 59 -16.36 -0.42 7.48
N SER A 60 -16.68 0.64 8.19
CA SER A 60 -15.93 1.90 8.16
C SER A 60 -16.11 2.68 9.44
N GLU A 61 -15.05 3.34 9.87
CA GLU A 61 -15.04 4.24 11.02
C GLU A 61 -15.06 5.70 10.56
N THR A 62 -15.79 6.54 11.29
CA THR A 62 -15.82 7.99 11.02
C THR A 62 -15.74 8.78 12.31
N TRP A 63 -14.79 9.71 12.39
CA TRP A 63 -14.73 10.69 13.49
C TRP A 63 -15.98 11.56 13.52
N ILE A 64 -16.52 11.80 14.71
CA ILE A 64 -17.74 12.64 14.88
C ILE A 64 -17.43 14.11 14.62
N ASN A 65 -16.20 14.54 14.88
CA ASN A 65 -15.68 15.87 14.59
C ASN A 65 -14.35 15.69 13.85
N PRO A 66 -14.34 15.45 12.52
CA PRO A 66 -13.11 15.18 11.78
C PRO A 66 -12.14 16.38 11.80
N GLU A 67 -12.66 17.59 11.88
CA GLU A 67 -11.89 18.85 12.02
C GLU A 67 -11.23 19.01 13.41
N SER A 68 -11.65 18.20 14.39
CA SER A 68 -11.25 18.32 15.79
C SER A 68 -11.41 16.96 16.49
N PRO A 69 -10.60 15.95 16.10
CA PRO A 69 -10.69 14.59 16.63
C PRO A 69 -10.10 14.47 18.04
N GLU A 70 -9.83 15.57 18.76
CA GLU A 70 -9.19 15.55 20.09
C GLU A 70 -10.01 14.81 21.16
N ASN A 71 -11.35 14.82 21.03
CA ASN A 71 -12.22 14.02 21.90
C ASN A 71 -12.19 12.53 21.54
N ARG A 72 -11.51 12.19 20.43
CA ARG A 72 -11.33 10.86 19.87
C ARG A 72 -12.61 10.03 19.85
N ARG A 73 -13.72 10.68 19.46
CA ARG A 73 -15.02 10.02 19.34
C ARG A 73 -15.34 9.69 17.90
N TYR A 74 -15.76 8.45 17.65
CA TYR A 74 -16.08 7.96 16.32
C TYR A 74 -17.35 7.09 16.35
N ASN A 75 -17.88 6.87 15.16
CA ASN A 75 -18.94 5.91 14.89
C ASN A 75 -18.41 4.79 14.01
N VAL A 76 -18.99 3.59 14.15
CA VAL A 76 -18.71 2.44 13.31
C VAL A 76 -19.92 2.20 12.43
N THR A 77 -19.76 2.30 11.11
CA THR A 77 -20.82 1.97 10.15
C THR A 77 -20.50 0.64 9.48
N CYS A 78 -21.47 -0.26 9.43
CA CYS A 78 -21.34 -1.53 8.73
C CYS A 78 -22.50 -1.75 7.75
N THR A 79 -22.25 -2.60 6.74
CA THR A 79 -23.26 -3.16 5.85
C THR A 79 -23.27 -4.66 6.08
N VAL A 80 -24.44 -5.17 6.46
CA VAL A 80 -24.74 -6.59 6.50
C VAL A 80 -25.53 -6.95 5.25
N GLU A 81 -25.13 -8.02 4.56
CA GLU A 81 -25.83 -8.53 3.39
C GLU A 81 -26.17 -10.01 3.60
N ASN A 82 -27.32 -10.44 3.11
CA ASN A 82 -27.63 -11.85 2.94
C ASN A 82 -27.24 -12.24 1.50
N ILE A 83 -26.07 -12.84 1.32
CA ILE A 83 -25.56 -13.31 0.03
C ILE A 83 -26.11 -14.69 -0.37
N GLY A 84 -26.93 -15.30 0.50
CA GLY A 84 -27.64 -16.55 0.25
C GLY A 84 -28.87 -16.38 -0.64
N ILE A 85 -29.48 -17.52 -1.00
CA ILE A 85 -30.67 -17.57 -1.87
C ILE A 85 -31.99 -17.71 -1.11
N VAL A 86 -31.93 -17.80 0.22
CA VAL A 86 -33.09 -17.89 1.12
C VAL A 86 -33.12 -16.68 2.05
N ASP A 87 -34.32 -16.21 2.40
CA ASP A 87 -34.51 -15.13 3.35
C ASP A 87 -33.98 -15.52 4.75
N ALA A 88 -33.20 -14.63 5.36
CA ALA A 88 -32.72 -14.76 6.72
C ALA A 88 -33.76 -14.20 7.70
N LEU A 89 -34.06 -14.94 8.76
CA LEU A 89 -34.93 -14.49 9.85
C LEU A 89 -34.33 -13.25 10.57
N PRO A 90 -35.10 -12.53 11.39
CA PRO A 90 -34.55 -11.47 12.22
C PRO A 90 -33.46 -12.01 13.17
N CYS A 91 -32.30 -11.35 13.20
CA CYS A 91 -31.16 -11.67 14.06
C CYS A 91 -30.59 -10.42 14.73
N VAL A 92 -29.43 -10.54 15.36
CA VAL A 92 -28.71 -9.43 16.00
C VAL A 92 -27.45 -9.12 15.20
N ILE A 93 -27.12 -7.84 15.09
CA ILE A 93 -25.76 -7.38 14.80
C ILE A 93 -25.16 -6.80 16.06
N ARG A 94 -23.87 -7.02 16.27
CA ARG A 94 -23.17 -6.47 17.41
C ARG A 94 -21.79 -5.96 17.06
N VAL A 95 -21.32 -4.99 17.84
CA VAL A 95 -19.96 -4.47 17.74
C VAL A 95 -19.27 -4.54 19.10
N SER A 96 -17.98 -4.83 19.09
CA SER A 96 -17.09 -4.72 20.25
C SER A 96 -15.85 -3.92 19.86
N ILE A 97 -15.36 -3.15 20.83
CA ILE A 97 -14.15 -2.32 20.76
C ILE A 97 -13.16 -2.90 21.76
N ASP A 98 -11.96 -3.26 21.32
CA ASP A 98 -10.87 -3.84 22.13
C ASP A 98 -11.30 -5.03 23.00
N ASP A 99 -12.06 -5.96 22.42
CA ASP A 99 -12.68 -7.10 23.13
C ASP A 99 -13.55 -6.69 24.34
N GLY A 100 -14.02 -5.44 24.35
CA GLY A 100 -14.92 -4.90 25.35
C GLY A 100 -16.34 -5.43 25.26
N ALA A 101 -17.24 -4.82 26.04
CA ALA A 101 -18.65 -5.20 26.07
C ALA A 101 -19.30 -5.02 24.68
N TRP A 102 -20.07 -6.02 24.26
CA TRP A 102 -20.83 -5.96 23.02
C TRP A 102 -21.96 -4.94 23.10
N GLN A 103 -22.09 -4.15 22.03
CA GLN A 103 -23.28 -3.34 21.77
C GLN A 103 -24.11 -4.02 20.69
N ASP A 104 -25.32 -4.44 21.07
CA ASP A 104 -26.24 -5.14 20.19
C ASP A 104 -27.21 -4.18 19.49
N SER A 105 -27.62 -4.56 18.29
CA SER A 105 -28.68 -3.89 17.55
C SER A 105 -29.47 -4.92 16.74
N PRO A 106 -30.81 -4.90 16.78
CA PRO A 106 -31.62 -5.87 16.07
C PRO A 106 -31.58 -5.62 14.56
N VAL A 107 -31.43 -6.70 13.80
CA VAL A 107 -31.63 -6.72 12.35
C VAL A 107 -33.00 -7.32 12.06
N VAL A 108 -33.79 -6.59 11.29
CA VAL A 108 -35.05 -7.13 10.74
C VAL A 108 -34.74 -8.21 9.71
N GLN A 109 -35.72 -9.07 9.41
CA GLN A 109 -35.60 -10.08 8.35
C GLN A 109 -34.92 -9.50 7.09
N LEU A 110 -33.91 -10.21 6.61
CA LEU A 110 -33.16 -9.86 5.40
C LEU A 110 -33.52 -10.85 4.29
N ASN A 111 -34.22 -10.36 3.28
CA ASN A 111 -34.52 -11.17 2.10
C ASN A 111 -33.24 -11.69 1.44
N ALA A 112 -33.34 -12.72 0.60
CA ALA A 112 -32.24 -13.15 -0.26
C ALA A 112 -31.67 -11.95 -1.06
N SER A 113 -30.33 -11.82 -1.11
CA SER A 113 -29.62 -10.65 -1.66
C SER A 113 -29.96 -9.30 -1.00
N GLY A 114 -30.65 -9.31 0.13
CA GLY A 114 -31.00 -8.13 0.92
C GLY A 114 -29.81 -7.58 1.68
N ARG A 115 -29.86 -6.29 2.01
CA ARG A 115 -28.82 -5.63 2.81
C ARG A 115 -29.38 -4.64 3.82
N LYS A 116 -28.62 -4.43 4.88
CA LYS A 116 -28.88 -3.43 5.91
C LYS A 116 -27.61 -2.69 6.28
N ASN A 117 -27.68 -1.37 6.23
CA ASN A 117 -26.66 -0.52 6.86
C ASN A 117 -27.04 -0.25 8.31
N HIS A 118 -26.05 -0.26 9.19
CA HIS A 118 -26.20 0.15 10.58
C HIS A 118 -24.99 0.97 11.03
N THR A 119 -25.24 1.88 11.97
CA THR A 119 -24.20 2.70 12.57
C THR A 119 -24.29 2.56 14.07
N PHE A 120 -23.21 2.05 14.66
CA PHE A 120 -23.00 1.98 16.10
C PHE A 120 -22.23 3.21 16.60
N GLY A 121 -22.40 3.50 17.88
CA GLY A 121 -21.70 4.58 18.55
C GLY A 121 -22.59 5.42 19.46
N THR A 122 -22.04 6.46 20.07
CA THR A 122 -20.69 6.99 19.87
C THR A 122 -19.65 6.26 20.73
N PHE A 123 -18.51 5.87 20.15
CA PHE A 123 -17.37 5.30 20.89
C PHE A 123 -16.29 6.34 21.18
N THR A 124 -15.40 6.05 22.13
CA THR A 124 -14.21 6.85 22.45
C THR A 124 -12.98 5.97 22.33
N MET A 125 -12.01 6.40 21.53
CA MET A 125 -10.73 5.69 21.32
C MET A 125 -10.01 5.45 22.65
N SER A 126 -9.63 4.20 22.92
CA SER A 126 -9.02 3.78 24.19
C SER A 126 -7.52 4.12 24.26
N GLY A 127 -6.86 4.24 23.11
CA GLY A 127 -5.42 4.53 22.99
C GLY A 127 -5.06 5.30 21.72
N THR A 128 -4.04 4.79 21.01
CA THR A 128 -3.64 5.22 19.65
C THR A 128 -4.31 4.40 18.55
N SER A 129 -5.01 3.34 18.93
CA SER A 129 -5.82 2.51 18.04
C SER A 129 -6.84 1.72 18.83
N ASP A 130 -7.93 1.34 18.18
CA ASP A 130 -8.91 0.40 18.69
C ASP A 130 -9.03 -0.79 17.71
N GLU A 131 -9.08 -2.02 18.22
CA GLU A 131 -9.53 -3.17 17.44
C GLU A 131 -11.05 -3.26 17.48
N ILE A 132 -11.69 -3.29 16.31
CA ILE A 132 -13.13 -3.17 16.20
C ILE A 132 -13.66 -4.40 15.46
N THR A 133 -14.47 -5.20 16.15
CA THR A 133 -15.11 -6.38 15.60
C THR A 133 -16.61 -6.15 15.45
N VAL A 134 -17.14 -6.35 14.25
CA VAL A 134 -18.59 -6.39 13.99
C VAL A 134 -18.98 -7.82 13.66
N ARG A 135 -20.08 -8.30 14.23
CA ARG A 135 -20.67 -9.61 13.93
C ARG A 135 -22.15 -9.49 13.56
N VAL A 136 -22.60 -10.30 12.63
CA VAL A 136 -24.02 -10.60 12.38
C VAL A 136 -24.32 -12.03 12.87
N ASP A 137 -25.55 -12.26 13.32
CA ASP A 137 -26.01 -13.51 13.94
C ASP A 137 -24.99 -14.16 14.90
N PRO A 138 -24.53 -13.42 15.91
CA PRO A 138 -23.39 -13.84 16.71
C PRO A 138 -23.63 -15.10 17.56
N GLU A 139 -24.88 -15.49 17.75
CA GLU A 139 -25.28 -16.67 18.52
C GLU A 139 -25.54 -17.89 17.61
N GLY A 140 -25.49 -17.73 16.28
CA GLY A 140 -25.73 -18.79 15.30
C GLY A 140 -27.15 -19.35 15.39
N GLU A 141 -28.15 -18.48 15.58
CA GLU A 141 -29.56 -18.88 15.71
C GLU A 141 -30.20 -19.13 14.33
N ILE A 142 -29.60 -18.57 13.27
CA ILE A 142 -29.94 -18.85 11.88
C ILE A 142 -28.98 -19.91 11.39
N ASP A 143 -29.50 -20.99 10.81
CA ASP A 143 -28.68 -22.02 10.17
C ASP A 143 -28.27 -21.52 8.78
N GLU A 144 -26.99 -21.16 8.64
CA GLU A 144 -26.47 -20.50 7.45
C GLU A 144 -25.69 -21.45 6.54
N TRP A 145 -25.42 -21.02 5.30
CA TRP A 145 -24.52 -21.75 4.42
C TRP A 145 -23.06 -21.68 4.90
N ASP A 146 -22.61 -20.52 5.39
CA ASP A 146 -21.26 -20.30 5.90
C ASP A 146 -21.26 -19.48 7.18
N GLU A 147 -21.29 -20.15 8.34
CA GLU A 147 -21.19 -19.50 9.66
C GLU A 147 -19.84 -18.76 9.89
N GLY A 148 -18.84 -18.99 9.04
CA GLY A 148 -17.50 -18.45 9.19
C GLY A 148 -17.33 -17.00 8.72
N ASN A 149 -18.24 -16.50 7.88
CA ASN A 149 -18.12 -15.19 7.22
C ASN A 149 -18.95 -14.08 7.90
N ASN A 150 -19.51 -14.39 9.08
CA ASN A 150 -20.41 -13.55 9.85
C ASN A 150 -19.74 -12.40 10.63
N HIS A 151 -18.44 -12.18 10.43
CA HIS A 151 -17.72 -11.16 11.18
C HIS A 151 -16.67 -10.43 10.35
N LEU A 152 -16.42 -9.17 10.73
CA LEU A 152 -15.33 -8.37 10.17
C LEU A 152 -14.63 -7.62 11.32
N THR A 153 -13.32 -7.77 11.38
CA THR A 153 -12.44 -7.12 12.34
C THR A 153 -11.40 -6.27 11.62
N ASN A 154 -11.17 -5.05 12.10
CA ASN A 154 -10.00 -4.25 11.74
C ASN A 154 -9.57 -3.38 12.91
N THR A 155 -8.31 -2.95 12.85
CA THR A 155 -7.77 -1.93 13.75
C THR A 155 -8.00 -0.55 13.13
N TRP A 156 -8.53 0.38 13.92
CA TRP A 156 -8.69 1.79 13.55
C TRP A 156 -7.70 2.64 14.33
N TYR A 157 -6.88 3.41 13.63
CA TYR A 157 -5.77 4.15 14.23
C TYR A 157 -6.09 5.63 14.39
N ALA A 158 -5.62 6.18 15.51
CA ALA A 158 -5.60 7.59 15.84
C ALA A 158 -4.15 8.07 15.83
N LYS A 159 -3.55 8.14 14.63
CA LYS A 159 -2.16 8.58 14.41
C LYS A 159 -2.07 9.71 13.38
N PRO A 160 -1.13 10.66 13.56
CA PRO A 160 -0.73 11.58 12.50
C PRO A 160 -0.02 10.82 11.37
N ASP A 161 0.08 11.44 10.20
CA ASP A 161 0.77 10.90 9.02
C ASP A 161 1.29 12.07 8.17
N LEU A 162 2.55 12.44 8.34
CA LEU A 162 3.20 13.61 7.75
C LEU A 162 3.84 13.23 6.43
N THR A 163 3.31 13.77 5.34
CA THR A 163 3.87 13.55 4.01
C THR A 163 4.30 14.85 3.35
N VAL A 164 5.31 14.79 2.50
CA VAL A 164 5.71 15.90 1.64
C VAL A 164 4.88 15.86 0.35
N THR A 165 3.79 16.64 0.29
CA THR A 165 2.85 16.63 -0.85
C THR A 165 3.34 17.42 -2.05
N ALA A 166 4.21 18.41 -1.84
CA ALA A 166 4.83 19.19 -2.90
C ALA A 166 6.29 19.48 -2.58
N PHE A 167 7.15 19.31 -3.58
CA PHE A 167 8.57 19.65 -3.48
C PHE A 167 9.02 20.34 -4.78
N ASP A 168 9.18 21.66 -4.72
CA ASP A 168 9.58 22.48 -5.85
C ASP A 168 11.05 22.87 -5.75
N VAL A 169 11.82 22.32 -6.68
CA VAL A 169 13.24 22.63 -6.87
C VAL A 169 13.41 23.29 -8.24
N PRO A 170 14.05 24.47 -8.34
CA PRO A 170 14.23 25.16 -9.61
C PRO A 170 14.84 24.26 -10.69
N ARG A 171 14.32 24.39 -11.91
CA ARG A 171 14.80 23.62 -13.07
C ARG A 171 16.25 23.99 -13.38
N ALA A 172 17.00 23.06 -13.96
CA ALA A 172 18.42 23.24 -14.29
C ALA A 172 18.73 24.54 -15.05
N GLY A 173 17.87 24.96 -16.01
CA GLY A 173 18.07 26.21 -16.76
C GLY A 173 17.97 27.51 -15.93
N ASN A 174 17.44 27.43 -14.70
CA ASN A 174 17.35 28.55 -13.76
C ASN A 174 18.39 28.49 -12.64
N LEU A 175 19.28 27.50 -12.68
CA LEU A 175 20.33 27.32 -11.69
C LEU A 175 21.67 27.82 -12.25
N THR A 176 22.48 28.43 -11.38
CA THR A 176 23.85 28.82 -11.70
C THR A 176 24.79 28.00 -10.82
N LEU A 177 25.85 27.43 -11.40
CA LEU A 177 26.82 26.67 -10.63
C LEU A 177 27.47 27.53 -9.55
N PHE A 178 27.67 26.94 -8.37
CA PHE A 178 28.35 27.55 -7.23
C PHE A 178 27.66 28.80 -6.66
N THR A 179 26.33 28.88 -6.80
CA THR A 179 25.52 29.91 -6.15
C THR A 179 24.52 29.27 -5.20
N ASP A 180 23.99 30.07 -4.28
CA ASP A 180 22.84 29.67 -3.48
C ASP A 180 21.57 29.61 -4.35
N SER A 181 20.70 28.67 -4.04
CA SER A 181 19.36 28.55 -4.58
C SER A 181 18.39 28.15 -3.46
N THR A 182 17.12 28.05 -3.80
CA THR A 182 16.05 27.79 -2.83
C THR A 182 15.20 26.63 -3.31
N ALA A 183 14.93 25.68 -2.41
CA ALA A 183 13.95 24.61 -2.60
C ALA A 183 12.77 24.86 -1.66
N ASN A 184 11.56 24.55 -2.12
CA ASN A 184 10.34 24.77 -1.37
C ASN A 184 9.60 23.45 -1.17
N ALA A 185 9.11 23.20 0.03
CA ALA A 185 8.35 22.00 0.38
C ALA A 185 7.03 22.35 1.05
N THR A 186 5.99 21.58 0.74
CA THR A 186 4.72 21.57 1.48
C THR A 186 4.62 20.23 2.21
N ILE A 187 4.43 20.30 3.53
CA ILE A 187 4.26 19.15 4.41
C ILE A 187 2.81 19.17 4.90
N VAL A 188 2.13 18.04 4.83
CA VAL A 188 0.72 17.89 5.20
C VAL A 188 0.58 16.73 6.16
N ASN A 189 -0.22 16.91 7.22
CA ASN A 189 -0.67 15.79 8.03
C ASN A 189 -1.90 15.13 7.37
N ILE A 190 -1.71 14.04 6.65
CA ILE A 190 -2.77 13.23 6.02
C ILE A 190 -3.35 12.17 6.98
N GLY A 191 -2.90 12.18 8.24
CA GLY A 191 -3.33 11.24 9.27
C GLY A 191 -4.71 11.56 9.85
N THR A 192 -5.08 10.81 10.87
CA THR A 192 -6.42 10.89 11.48
C THR A 192 -6.47 11.73 12.75
N VAL A 193 -5.31 12.06 13.32
CA VAL A 193 -5.18 12.97 14.45
C VAL A 193 -4.01 13.92 14.24
N SER A 194 -3.99 14.94 15.08
CA SER A 194 -2.96 15.95 15.08
C SER A 194 -1.61 15.46 15.63
N THR A 195 -0.51 16.11 15.22
CA THR A 195 0.87 15.72 15.63
C THR A 195 1.11 15.85 17.14
N LYS A 196 0.43 16.78 17.83
CA LYS A 196 0.53 17.06 19.28
C LYS A 196 1.96 17.32 19.81
N GLY A 197 2.91 17.54 18.91
CA GLY A 197 4.33 17.60 19.21
C GLY A 197 5.07 18.35 18.12
N ALA A 198 6.25 18.86 18.50
CA ALA A 198 7.15 19.51 17.58
C ALA A 198 8.00 18.47 16.84
N PHE A 199 8.32 18.72 15.58
CA PHE A 199 9.09 17.81 14.71
C PHE A 199 10.04 18.58 13.80
N ASP A 200 11.05 17.90 13.28
CA ASP A 200 12.02 18.50 12.36
C ASP A 200 11.66 18.26 10.89
N VAL A 201 11.90 19.27 10.05
CA VAL A 201 11.91 19.13 8.59
C VAL A 201 13.30 19.47 8.09
N THR A 202 13.95 18.54 7.41
CA THR A 202 15.35 18.69 7.01
C THR A 202 15.52 18.59 5.49
N LEU A 203 16.29 19.52 4.92
CA LEU A 203 16.79 19.48 3.55
C LEU A 203 18.19 18.87 3.49
N CYS A 204 18.39 17.97 2.54
CA CYS A 204 19.64 17.27 2.32
C CYS A 204 20.04 17.35 0.85
N VAL A 205 21.35 17.48 0.61
CA VAL A 205 21.94 17.50 -0.73
C VAL A 205 23.03 16.45 -0.81
N ASN A 206 22.92 15.54 -1.77
CA ASN A 206 23.84 14.41 -1.97
C ASN A 206 24.02 13.55 -0.70
N GLY A 207 22.94 13.37 0.06
CA GLY A 207 22.92 12.57 1.30
C GLY A 207 23.36 13.33 2.55
N GLU A 208 23.88 14.55 2.43
CA GLU A 208 24.34 15.36 3.55
C GLU A 208 23.31 16.43 3.92
N GLU A 209 23.10 16.67 5.23
CA GLU A 209 22.28 17.78 5.71
C GLU A 209 22.87 19.11 5.28
N VAL A 210 22.03 19.99 4.72
CA VAL A 210 22.46 21.34 4.40
C VAL A 210 22.62 22.13 5.71
N LYS A 211 23.65 22.98 5.78
CA LYS A 211 23.81 23.90 6.91
C LYS A 211 22.56 24.78 7.06
N ASP A 212 22.03 24.87 8.29
CA ASP A 212 20.79 25.57 8.60
C ASP A 212 19.57 25.03 7.79
N GLY A 213 19.67 23.80 7.27
CA GLY A 213 18.68 23.11 6.46
C GLY A 213 17.64 22.34 7.27
N THR A 214 17.73 22.36 8.61
CA THR A 214 16.75 21.77 9.52
C THR A 214 15.88 22.87 10.13
N PHE A 215 14.57 22.71 10.03
CA PHE A 215 13.59 23.61 10.62
C PHE A 215 12.74 22.86 11.66
N ARG A 216 12.73 23.36 12.90
CA ARG A 216 11.84 22.86 13.95
C ARG A 216 10.45 23.42 13.81
N VAL A 217 9.49 22.57 13.50
CA VAL A 217 8.06 22.90 13.55
C VAL A 217 7.59 22.77 14.98
N ILE A 218 7.16 23.87 15.60
CA ILE A 218 6.66 23.90 16.99
C ILE A 218 5.12 23.87 17.03
N GLU A 219 4.50 24.28 15.93
CA GLU A 219 3.05 24.28 15.78
C GLU A 219 2.54 22.86 15.58
N GLU A 220 1.42 22.58 16.21
CA GLU A 220 0.68 21.34 16.04
C GLU A 220 -0.05 21.37 14.68
N LEU A 221 0.04 20.29 13.90
CA LEU A 221 -0.67 20.15 12.62
C LEU A 221 -1.85 19.22 12.77
N ALA A 222 -3.07 19.77 12.69
CA ALA A 222 -4.28 18.97 12.67
C ALA A 222 -4.39 18.17 11.36
N PRO A 223 -5.27 17.15 11.28
CA PRO A 223 -5.53 16.46 10.02
C PRO A 223 -5.91 17.42 8.90
N GLY A 224 -5.22 17.32 7.77
CA GLY A 224 -5.39 18.19 6.61
C GLY A 224 -4.65 19.53 6.68
N ASP A 225 -4.11 19.92 7.83
CA ASP A 225 -3.28 21.12 7.93
C ASP A 225 -1.96 20.94 7.19
N GLU A 226 -1.47 22.04 6.64
CA GLU A 226 -0.23 22.09 5.88
C GLU A 226 0.71 23.19 6.36
N ILE A 227 2.01 22.94 6.19
CA ILE A 227 3.04 23.96 6.36
C ILE A 227 3.89 24.07 5.11
N PHE A 228 4.25 25.31 4.82
CA PHE A 228 5.19 25.63 3.76
C PHE A 228 6.58 25.91 4.35
N ARG A 229 7.62 25.30 3.77
CA ARG A 229 9.01 25.52 4.17
C ARG A 229 9.89 25.82 2.97
N SER A 230 10.85 26.70 3.19
CA SER A 230 11.79 27.18 2.18
C SER A 230 13.20 26.99 2.71
N PHE A 231 14.03 26.33 1.92
CA PHE A 231 15.38 25.93 2.30
C PHE A 231 16.38 26.48 1.28
N ASN A 232 17.42 27.13 1.79
CA ASN A 232 18.54 27.53 0.94
C ASN A 232 19.51 26.35 0.78
N TRP A 233 20.06 26.20 -0.42
CA TRP A 233 21.03 25.16 -0.73
C TRP A 233 22.03 25.63 -1.76
N PHE A 234 23.21 25.02 -1.78
CA PHE A 234 24.31 25.42 -2.65
C PHE A 234 24.36 24.55 -3.91
N VAL A 235 24.40 25.19 -5.09
CA VAL A 235 24.29 24.51 -6.38
C VAL A 235 25.62 23.89 -6.82
N GLY A 236 25.73 22.57 -6.72
CA GLY A 236 26.82 21.77 -7.31
C GLY A 236 26.58 21.37 -8.78
N ALA A 237 27.53 20.64 -9.37
CA ALA A 237 27.44 20.12 -10.74
C ALA A 237 26.35 19.06 -10.92
N SER A 238 26.15 18.23 -9.88
CA SER A 238 25.04 17.30 -9.76
C SER A 238 24.59 17.30 -8.31
N ASN A 239 23.29 17.45 -8.10
CA ASN A 239 22.69 17.54 -6.77
C ASN A 239 21.48 16.60 -6.73
N GLU A 240 21.52 15.60 -5.85
CA GLU A 240 20.35 14.89 -5.37
C GLU A 240 19.83 15.64 -4.15
N ILE A 241 18.65 16.22 -4.25
CA ILE A 241 18.08 17.09 -3.23
C ILE A 241 16.90 16.35 -2.64
N LYS A 242 16.90 16.16 -1.32
CA LYS A 242 15.86 15.43 -0.59
C LYS A 242 15.35 16.31 0.55
N VAL A 243 14.04 16.34 0.75
CA VAL A 243 13.42 16.90 1.96
C VAL A 243 12.77 15.77 2.73
N VAL A 244 12.89 15.79 4.05
CA VAL A 244 12.34 14.78 4.96
C VAL A 244 11.56 15.50 6.05
N ALA A 245 10.26 15.20 6.16
CA ALA A 245 9.42 15.56 7.29
C ALA A 245 9.66 14.60 8.46
N ASP A 246 9.48 15.08 9.68
CA ASP A 246 9.82 14.38 10.92
C ASP A 246 11.20 13.68 10.86
N SER A 247 12.22 14.40 10.39
CA SER A 247 13.56 13.84 10.18
C SER A 247 14.21 13.36 11.49
N GLY A 248 13.82 13.92 12.63
CA GLY A 248 14.20 13.48 13.97
C GLY A 248 13.37 12.29 14.48
N GLY A 249 12.26 11.95 13.81
CA GLY A 249 11.39 10.84 14.13
C GLY A 249 10.69 11.01 15.48
N GLU A 250 10.30 12.24 15.82
CA GLU A 250 9.67 12.59 17.08
C GLU A 250 8.17 12.30 17.12
N ILE A 251 7.54 12.25 15.96
CA ILE A 251 6.14 11.93 15.83
C ILE A 251 6.03 10.42 15.56
N ASP A 252 5.13 9.74 16.27
CA ASP A 252 4.81 8.34 15.98
C ASP A 252 3.71 8.32 14.93
N GLU A 253 4.08 8.00 13.70
CA GLU A 253 3.23 8.18 12.54
C GLU A 253 2.52 6.89 12.13
N TRP A 254 1.51 7.04 11.26
CA TRP A 254 0.87 5.91 10.62
C TRP A 254 1.80 5.23 9.60
N ASP A 255 2.44 6.02 8.74
CA ASP A 255 3.36 5.54 7.70
C ASP A 255 4.63 6.41 7.64
N GLU A 256 5.62 6.04 8.46
CA GLU A 256 6.96 6.64 8.49
C GLU A 256 7.70 6.58 7.13
N GLY A 257 7.21 5.79 6.17
CA GLY A 257 7.81 5.59 4.86
C GLY A 257 7.44 6.64 3.82
N ASN A 258 6.52 7.56 4.14
CA ASN A 258 5.98 8.55 3.20
C ASN A 258 6.42 10.00 3.47
N ASN A 259 7.36 10.18 4.40
CA ASN A 259 7.78 11.49 4.90
C ASN A 259 8.78 12.22 4.01
N ASP A 260 9.23 11.64 2.89
CA ASP A 260 10.28 12.21 2.06
C ASP A 260 9.89 12.44 0.61
N ALA A 261 10.48 13.48 0.02
CA ALA A 261 10.46 13.74 -1.41
C ALA A 261 11.88 14.07 -1.90
N ASN A 262 12.20 13.66 -3.13
CA ASN A 262 13.51 13.92 -3.73
C ASN A 262 13.41 14.40 -5.18
N GLU A 263 14.44 15.14 -5.59
CA GLU A 263 14.60 15.69 -6.93
C GLU A 263 16.09 15.69 -7.31
N THR A 264 16.42 15.39 -8.56
CA THR A 264 17.81 15.45 -9.05
C THR A 264 17.99 16.62 -10.00
N ARG A 265 19.09 17.36 -9.85
CA ARG A 265 19.48 18.48 -10.72
C ARG A 265 20.93 18.31 -11.17
N SER A 266 21.14 18.15 -12.47
CA SER A 266 22.47 18.09 -13.08
C SER A 266 22.67 19.25 -14.03
N LEU A 267 23.75 20.00 -13.83
CA LEU A 267 24.20 21.12 -14.63
C LEU A 267 25.38 20.63 -15.49
N GLY A 268 25.07 19.76 -16.44
CA GLY A 268 26.02 19.21 -17.39
C GLY A 268 26.28 20.16 -18.55
N GLY A 269 27.56 20.40 -18.83
CA GLY A 269 28.05 21.28 -19.89
C GLY A 269 27.39 21.00 -21.24
N GLY A 270 27.17 22.09 -22.00
CA GLY A 270 26.69 22.00 -23.36
C GLY A 270 27.48 20.95 -24.13
N GLU A 271 26.77 20.20 -24.98
CA GLU A 271 27.39 19.46 -26.06
C GLU A 271 28.44 20.37 -26.70
N ASP A 272 29.71 19.95 -26.64
CA ASP A 272 30.78 20.58 -27.39
C ASP A 272 30.27 20.77 -28.82
N PRO A 273 30.13 22.00 -29.33
CA PRO A 273 29.71 22.18 -30.71
C PRO A 273 30.78 21.51 -31.54
N LYS A 274 30.43 20.38 -32.16
CA LYS A 274 31.27 19.71 -33.15
C LYS A 274 31.57 20.72 -34.24
N ASP A 275 32.69 21.42 -34.11
CA ASP A 275 33.19 22.29 -35.14
C ASP A 275 33.47 21.41 -36.37
N PRO A 276 32.92 21.76 -37.54
CA PRO A 276 33.07 20.99 -38.73
C PRO A 276 34.46 21.22 -39.34
N ILE A 277 35.14 20.11 -39.65
CA ILE A 277 36.10 19.96 -40.76
C ILE A 277 37.41 20.76 -40.66
N ASN A 278 38.54 20.04 -40.53
CA ASN A 278 39.55 20.10 -41.58
C ASN A 278 40.41 18.84 -41.65
N THR A 279 40.14 18.04 -42.69
CA THR A 279 41.04 17.01 -43.20
C THR A 279 42.08 17.67 -44.11
N ASP A 280 43.36 17.61 -43.74
CA ASP A 280 44.42 17.42 -44.74
C ASP A 280 45.70 16.80 -44.14
N PRO A 281 46.51 16.06 -44.94
CA PRO A 281 47.39 15.01 -44.45
C PRO A 281 48.87 15.42 -44.30
N LYS A 282 49.51 14.93 -43.22
CA LYS A 282 50.89 14.36 -43.05
C LYS A 282 52.11 15.07 -43.70
N PRO A 283 53.33 15.06 -43.07
CA PRO A 283 54.03 13.80 -42.81
C PRO A 283 54.93 13.68 -41.56
N PHE A 284 54.87 12.48 -40.98
CA PHE A 284 55.98 11.59 -40.60
C PHE A 284 57.30 12.21 -40.10
N ILE A 285 57.52 12.15 -38.77
CA ILE A 285 58.86 12.08 -38.16
C ILE A 285 58.86 10.97 -37.11
N ARG A 286 59.82 10.05 -37.24
CA ARG A 286 60.16 8.96 -36.30
C ARG A 286 60.81 9.52 -35.04
N GLY A 287 60.52 8.94 -33.88
CA GLY A 287 61.27 9.20 -32.64
C GLY A 287 60.93 8.22 -31.52
N ASN A 288 61.71 7.15 -31.45
CA ASN A 288 61.98 6.17 -30.39
C ASN A 288 61.32 6.35 -28.99
N LEU A 289 60.68 5.27 -28.51
CA LEU A 289 60.57 4.91 -27.09
C LEU A 289 61.87 4.29 -26.59
N PRO A 290 62.20 4.47 -25.30
CA PRO A 290 62.83 3.44 -24.49
C PRO A 290 61.86 2.91 -23.41
N GLU A 291 61.75 1.59 -23.39
CA GLU A 291 61.18 0.77 -22.31
C GLU A 291 62.07 0.82 -21.06
N GLY A 292 61.46 0.69 -19.89
CA GLY A 292 62.13 0.50 -18.60
C GLY A 292 61.11 0.29 -17.47
N PRO A 293 61.46 -0.49 -16.43
CA PRO A 293 60.91 -1.84 -16.31
C PRO A 293 59.98 -2.05 -15.11
N ASP A 294 59.22 -3.14 -15.23
CA ASP A 294 58.38 -3.76 -14.23
C ASP A 294 59.15 -4.09 -12.94
N THR A 295 58.55 -3.73 -11.81
CA THR A 295 58.90 -4.27 -10.49
C THR A 295 57.76 -5.14 -10.00
N GLU A 296 57.97 -6.45 -10.08
CA GLU A 296 57.31 -7.48 -9.28
C GLU A 296 57.50 -7.17 -7.79
N ILE A 297 56.43 -7.31 -7.00
CA ILE A 297 56.53 -7.36 -5.54
C ILE A 297 56.07 -8.75 -5.12
N ASP A 298 57.03 -9.43 -4.49
CA ASP A 298 56.95 -10.75 -3.87
C ASP A 298 55.93 -10.78 -2.73
N LEU A 299 55.16 -11.86 -2.69
CA LEU A 299 54.28 -12.26 -1.60
C LEU A 299 55.02 -13.33 -0.80
N ASP A 300 55.38 -13.02 0.45
CA ASP A 300 55.77 -14.05 1.42
C ASP A 300 55.06 -13.88 2.76
N GLU A 301 54.67 -15.06 3.26
CA GLU A 301 53.98 -15.45 4.49
C GLU A 301 54.39 -14.70 5.77
N VAL A 302 53.49 -14.64 6.78
CA VAL A 302 53.79 -15.08 8.17
C VAL A 302 52.49 -15.22 9.01
N THR A 303 52.22 -16.49 9.36
CA THR A 303 51.61 -17.11 10.58
C THR A 303 50.21 -16.74 11.14
N PRO A 304 49.43 -17.77 11.57
CA PRO A 304 48.21 -17.62 12.35
C PRO A 304 48.46 -17.79 13.85
N GLY A 305 47.94 -16.89 14.69
CA GLY A 305 47.91 -17.10 16.13
C GLY A 305 47.34 -15.92 16.91
N GLY A 306 46.31 -16.19 17.72
CA GLY A 306 45.85 -15.26 18.74
C GLY A 306 44.33 -15.16 18.83
N GLY A 307 43.71 -16.15 19.47
CA GLY A 307 42.35 -16.00 19.97
C GLY A 307 42.33 -14.96 21.09
N VAL A 308 41.38 -14.04 21.02
CA VAL A 308 40.98 -13.15 22.11
C VAL A 308 39.48 -13.26 22.28
N ASP A 309 39.09 -13.58 23.51
CA ASP A 309 37.72 -13.50 24.02
C ASP A 309 37.19 -12.08 23.82
N TYR A 310 35.98 -11.97 23.27
CA TYR A 310 35.20 -10.74 23.31
C TYR A 310 34.16 -10.88 24.42
N ASP A 311 34.38 -10.11 25.49
CA ASP A 311 33.37 -9.73 26.46
C ASP A 311 32.19 -9.07 25.73
N MET A 312 31.00 -9.64 25.91
CA MET A 312 29.72 -9.03 25.50
C MET A 312 29.18 -8.25 26.68
N ASP A 313 29.60 -7.00 26.83
CA ASP A 313 28.92 -5.99 27.64
C ASP A 313 29.15 -4.60 27.01
N GLU A 314 28.10 -3.79 27.00
CA GLU A 314 27.99 -2.41 26.45
C GLU A 314 27.80 -2.24 24.92
N LEU A 315 26.58 -2.51 24.44
CA LEU A 315 25.98 -1.76 23.32
C LEU A 315 24.93 -0.79 23.86
N GLY A 316 25.42 0.29 24.47
CA GLY A 316 24.68 1.51 24.77
C GLY A 316 25.36 2.67 24.06
N GLY A 317 25.14 2.78 22.75
CA GLY A 317 25.72 3.83 21.92
C GLY A 317 24.87 4.02 20.68
N ASN A 318 23.87 4.91 20.77
CA ASN A 318 23.16 5.43 19.62
C ASN A 318 24.13 6.37 18.89
N ASP A 319 24.97 5.80 18.03
CA ASP A 319 25.82 6.57 17.13
C ASP A 319 24.91 7.08 16.00
N SER A 320 24.36 8.28 16.23
CA SER A 320 23.62 9.04 15.24
C SER A 320 24.56 9.38 14.08
N THR A 321 24.69 8.47 13.13
CA THR A 321 25.25 8.79 11.82
C THR A 321 24.35 9.86 11.21
N SER A 322 24.83 11.11 11.25
CA SER A 322 24.22 12.29 10.65
C SER A 322 24.15 12.10 9.13
N GLY A 323 23.05 11.51 8.70
CA GLY A 323 22.70 11.27 7.32
C GLY A 323 21.19 11.23 7.22
N CYS A 324 20.63 11.81 6.17
CA CYS A 324 19.18 11.97 6.00
C CYS A 324 18.50 10.69 5.55
N VAL A 325 18.49 9.71 6.44
CA VAL A 325 17.81 8.45 6.23
C VAL A 325 16.45 8.59 6.91
N SER A 326 15.38 8.55 6.12
CA SER A 326 14.05 8.30 6.68
C SER A 326 14.13 6.98 7.44
N LYS A 327 13.51 6.87 8.62
CA LYS A 327 13.39 5.57 9.31
C LYS A 327 12.93 4.51 8.30
N GLU A 328 13.45 3.28 8.43
CA GLU A 328 13.24 2.23 7.44
C GLU A 328 11.77 2.18 6.98
N ARG A 329 11.58 2.11 5.66
CA ARG A 329 10.28 1.83 5.04
C ARG A 329 9.81 0.46 5.47
N VAL A 330 9.26 0.35 6.67
CA VAL A 330 8.48 -0.82 7.06
C VAL A 330 7.21 -0.72 6.23
N SER A 331 7.17 -1.45 5.12
CA SER A 331 6.03 -1.46 4.21
C SER A 331 4.78 -1.87 4.98
N ALA A 332 3.97 -0.90 5.41
CA ALA A 332 2.56 -1.09 5.68
C ALA A 332 1.82 -1.27 4.34
N GLN A 333 2.23 -2.26 3.55
CA GLN A 333 1.49 -2.66 2.36
C GLN A 333 0.31 -3.54 2.76
N LEU A 334 -0.85 -3.16 2.22
CA LEU A 334 -2.21 -3.68 2.46
C LEU A 334 -2.85 -3.16 3.74
N PHE A 335 -3.54 -2.01 3.67
CA PHE A 335 -4.99 -1.93 3.43
C PHE A 335 -5.33 -0.47 3.11
N ARG A 336 -5.62 -0.15 1.83
CA ARG A 336 -6.26 1.12 1.48
C ARG A 336 -7.72 1.06 1.93
N SER A 337 -8.03 1.49 3.14
CA SER A 337 -9.33 2.12 3.37
C SER A 337 -9.18 3.58 2.97
N THR A 338 -9.65 3.95 1.79
CA THR A 338 -9.83 5.37 1.43
C THR A 338 -11.23 5.80 1.89
N PRO A 339 -11.37 6.68 2.89
CA PRO A 339 -12.64 7.35 3.14
C PRO A 339 -12.47 8.83 2.81
N PHE A 340 -12.26 9.20 1.55
CA PHE A 340 -12.53 10.56 1.10
C PHE A 340 -12.58 10.57 -0.42
N LEU A 341 -13.79 10.60 -0.97
CA LEU A 341 -14.17 11.16 -2.27
C LEU A 341 -15.66 10.83 -2.48
N SER A 342 -16.52 11.57 -1.79
CA SER A 342 -17.88 11.78 -2.28
C SER A 342 -17.98 13.22 -2.78
N ASP A 343 -18.36 13.34 -4.04
CA ASP A 343 -18.72 14.56 -4.77
C ASP A 343 -17.59 15.43 -5.33
N VAL A 344 -17.16 15.08 -6.56
CA VAL A 344 -16.76 16.06 -7.57
C VAL A 344 -17.36 15.63 -8.91
N SER A 345 -18.55 16.15 -9.24
CA SER A 345 -19.01 16.21 -10.62
C SER A 345 -18.27 17.36 -11.32
N ASP A 346 -17.28 17.00 -12.14
CA ASP A 346 -16.75 17.71 -13.34
C ASP A 346 -15.23 17.55 -13.44
N ILE A 347 -14.78 16.36 -13.87
CA ILE A 347 -13.42 16.18 -14.38
C ILE A 347 -13.41 16.55 -15.86
N VAL A 348 -12.81 17.69 -16.16
CA VAL A 348 -12.25 17.99 -17.48
C VAL A 348 -11.00 17.12 -17.62
N VAL A 349 -11.11 16.04 -18.40
CA VAL A 349 -9.99 15.13 -18.68
C VAL A 349 -8.91 15.88 -19.45
N SER A 350 -7.79 16.17 -18.80
CA SER A 350 -6.58 16.61 -19.49
C SER A 350 -5.93 15.44 -20.22
N SER A 351 -5.31 15.71 -21.37
CA SER A 351 -4.81 14.73 -22.34
C SER A 351 -3.74 13.76 -21.80
N SER A 352 -3.20 13.99 -20.60
CA SER A 352 -2.25 13.08 -19.94
C SER A 352 -2.94 11.93 -19.17
N GLY A 353 -4.22 12.05 -18.82
CA GLY A 353 -4.97 10.98 -18.13
C GLY A 353 -5.32 9.78 -19.01
N LEU A 354 -5.44 9.98 -20.33
CA LEU A 354 -5.73 8.92 -21.29
C LEU A 354 -4.54 7.98 -21.52
N ALA A 355 -3.30 8.45 -21.32
CA ALA A 355 -2.11 7.63 -21.50
C ALA A 355 -1.97 6.54 -20.42
N VAL A 356 -2.35 6.85 -19.18
CA VAL A 356 -2.26 5.92 -18.04
C VAL A 356 -3.33 4.82 -18.13
N ILE A 357 -4.56 5.18 -18.53
CA ILE A 357 -5.64 4.20 -18.74
C ILE A 357 -5.33 3.28 -19.94
N GLY A 358 -4.69 3.83 -20.99
CA GLY A 358 -4.24 3.05 -22.14
C GLY A 358 -3.15 2.02 -21.78
N ALA A 359 -2.18 2.39 -20.94
CA ALA A 359 -1.11 1.50 -20.51
C ALA A 359 -1.62 0.33 -19.64
N LEU A 360 -2.56 0.60 -18.72
CA LEU A 360 -3.20 -0.43 -17.89
C LEU A 360 -4.03 -1.42 -18.72
N SER A 361 -4.72 -0.93 -19.75
CA SER A 361 -5.51 -1.78 -20.65
C SER A 361 -4.64 -2.71 -21.50
N LEU A 362 -3.47 -2.25 -21.95
CA LEU A 362 -2.51 -3.06 -22.70
C LEU A 362 -1.84 -4.15 -21.82
N LEU A 363 -1.55 -3.83 -20.56
CA LEU A 363 -1.01 -4.80 -19.59
C LEU A 363 -2.02 -5.92 -19.28
N LEU A 364 -3.30 -5.58 -19.12
CA LEU A 364 -4.37 -6.58 -18.91
C LEU A 364 -4.54 -7.48 -20.13
N LEU A 365 -4.51 -6.94 -21.35
CA LEU A 365 -4.61 -7.74 -22.57
C LEU A 365 -3.41 -8.70 -22.74
N PHE A 366 -2.20 -8.27 -22.41
CA PHE A 366 -1.03 -9.15 -22.39
C PHE A 366 -1.14 -10.23 -21.32
N TYR A 367 -1.62 -9.90 -20.13
CA TYR A 367 -1.77 -10.87 -19.03
C TYR A 367 -2.80 -11.96 -19.37
N PHE A 368 -3.96 -11.59 -19.92
CA PHE A 368 -4.98 -12.56 -20.33
C PHE A 368 -4.54 -13.40 -21.55
N GLY A 369 -3.87 -12.78 -22.53
CA GLY A 369 -3.30 -13.50 -23.68
C GLY A 369 -2.25 -14.54 -23.26
N TYR A 370 -1.32 -14.15 -22.40
CA TYR A 370 -0.24 -15.02 -21.89
C TYR A 370 -0.79 -16.21 -21.08
N ARG A 371 -1.80 -15.98 -20.23
CA ARG A 371 -2.48 -17.07 -19.50
C ARG A 371 -3.20 -18.04 -20.44
N GLY A 372 -3.85 -17.54 -21.48
CA GLY A 372 -4.51 -18.37 -22.50
C GLY A 372 -3.54 -19.32 -23.20
N GLU A 373 -2.37 -18.81 -23.59
CA GLU A 373 -1.35 -19.58 -24.31
C GLU A 373 -0.68 -20.65 -23.43
N LEU A 374 -0.40 -20.33 -22.16
CA LEU A 374 0.13 -21.29 -21.17
C LEU A 374 -0.82 -22.45 -20.91
N THR A 375 -2.12 -22.19 -20.96
CA THR A 375 -3.16 -23.21 -20.74
C THR A 375 -3.32 -24.09 -21.98
N ALA A 376 -3.19 -23.52 -23.19
CA ALA A 376 -3.17 -24.28 -24.43
C ALA A 376 -1.92 -25.17 -24.56
N HIS A 377 -0.75 -24.69 -24.13
CA HIS A 377 0.50 -25.45 -24.26
C HIS A 377 0.59 -26.64 -23.28
N ARG A 378 -0.07 -26.56 -22.11
CA ARG A 378 -0.18 -27.69 -21.17
C ARG A 378 -1.12 -28.79 -21.67
N ARG A 379 -2.05 -28.48 -22.58
CA ARG A 379 -2.97 -29.47 -23.19
C ARG A 379 -2.37 -30.29 -24.32
N ASN A 380 -1.31 -29.82 -24.98
CA ASN A 380 -0.65 -30.57 -26.07
C ASN A 380 0.53 -31.46 -25.60
N ASN A 381 0.89 -31.42 -24.31
CA ASN A 381 1.97 -32.21 -23.71
C ASN A 381 1.48 -33.27 -22.70
N ARG A 382 0.17 -33.57 -22.71
CA ARG A 382 -0.46 -34.75 -22.09
C ARG A 382 -1.23 -35.46 -23.19
#